data_AF-A0A830CV66-F1
#
_entry.id   AF-A0A830CV66-F1
#
_cell.length_a   1.000
_cell.length_b   1.000
_cell.length_c   1.000
_cell.angle_alpha   90.00
_cell.angle_beta   90.00
_cell.angle_gamma   90.00
#
_symmetry.space_group_name_H-M   'P 1'
#
loop_
_entity.id
_entity.type
_entity.pdbx_description
1 polymer ?
#
loop_
_entity_poly.entity_id
_entity_poly.type
_entity_poly.pdbx_seq_one_letter_code
_entity_poly.pdbx_strand_id
1 'polypeptide(L)'
;MVGSCRKCDQCVNNLENYCSKSIFTYSSIDTDGTVTQGGYSNIMVADERFIVRWPQSFPLDRGAPLLCAGPPLTVPSVTTASTSRASTSVSSGSAASAT
;
A
#
# COMPACT_ATOMS: atom_id res chain seq x y z
N MET A 1 -8.94 0.81 -3.02
CA MET A 1 -8.35 -0.52 -3.26
C MET A 1 -9.36 -1.56 -2.81
N VAL A 2 -9.52 -2.67 -3.53
CA VAL A 2 -10.53 -3.71 -3.24
C VAL A 2 -9.91 -5.10 -3.06
N GLY A 3 -8.62 -5.27 -3.35
CA GLY A 3 -7.93 -6.55 -3.25
C GLY A 3 -6.41 -6.42 -3.14
N SER A 4 -5.77 -7.46 -2.61
CA SER A 4 -4.31 -7.64 -2.56
C SER A 4 -3.96 -9.13 -2.48
N CYS A 5 -2.68 -9.50 -2.58
CA CYS A 5 -2.27 -10.91 -2.55
C CYS A 5 -2.39 -11.59 -1.18
N ARG A 6 -2.56 -10.82 -0.10
CA ARG A 6 -2.67 -11.26 1.32
C ARG A 6 -1.52 -12.09 1.90
N LYS A 7 -0.49 -12.39 1.12
CA LYS A 7 0.58 -13.32 1.50
C LYS A 7 1.98 -12.74 1.50
N CYS A 8 2.19 -11.54 0.94
CA CYS A 8 3.49 -10.88 0.99
C CYS A 8 3.69 -10.18 2.32
N ASP A 9 4.95 -9.91 2.68
CA ASP A 9 5.32 -9.22 3.92
C ASP A 9 4.58 -7.89 4.09
N GLN A 10 4.37 -7.16 2.99
CA GLN A 10 3.59 -5.91 3.00
C GLN A 10 2.13 -6.16 3.43
N CYS A 11 1.48 -7.19 2.88
CA CYS A 11 0.11 -7.51 3.27
C CYS A 11 0.01 -8.06 4.69
N VAL A 12 1.01 -8.79 5.17
CA VAL A 12 1.04 -9.28 6.56
C VAL A 12 1.18 -8.12 7.54
N ASN A 13 1.93 -7.09 7.16
CA ASN A 13 2.17 -5.89 7.97
C ASN A 13 1.09 -4.79 7.81
N ASN A 14 -0.09 -5.09 7.23
CA ASN A 14 -1.16 -4.10 6.95
C ASN A 14 -0.72 -2.93 6.06
N LEU A 15 0.22 -3.22 5.15
CA LEU A 15 0.75 -2.32 4.13
C LEU A 15 0.27 -2.77 2.74
N GLU A 16 -1.00 -3.13 2.62
CA GLU A 16 -1.58 -3.67 1.38
C GLU A 16 -1.46 -2.70 0.19
N ASN A 17 -1.39 -1.39 0.45
CA ASN A 17 -1.19 -0.34 -0.55
C ASN A 17 0.17 -0.43 -1.27
N TYR A 18 1.16 -1.10 -0.66
CA TYR A 18 2.49 -1.35 -1.24
C TYR A 18 2.60 -2.74 -1.88
N CYS A 19 1.51 -3.50 -1.92
CA CYS A 19 1.50 -4.80 -2.56
C CYS A 19 1.65 -4.66 -4.08
N SER A 20 2.57 -5.40 -4.69
CA SER A 20 2.74 -5.43 -6.15
C SER A 20 1.53 -6.01 -6.91
N LYS A 21 0.60 -6.66 -6.19
CA LYS A 21 -0.65 -7.24 -6.71
C LYS A 21 -1.87 -6.54 -6.11
N SER A 22 -1.79 -5.24 -5.85
CA SER A 22 -2.92 -4.43 -5.43
C SER A 22 -3.96 -4.31 -6.54
N ILE A 23 -5.23 -4.51 -6.18
CA ILE A 23 -6.37 -4.37 -7.10
C ILE A 23 -7.09 -3.07 -6.76
N PHE A 24 -7.11 -2.12 -7.68
CA PHE A 24 -7.75 -0.82 -7.46
C PHE A 24 -9.27 -0.90 -7.60
N THR A 25 -9.95 0.12 -7.07
CA THR A 25 -11.41 0.17 -6.98
C THR A 25 -12.10 0.26 -8.35
N TYR A 26 -11.40 0.70 -9.39
CA TYR A 26 -11.94 0.81 -10.74
C TYR A 26 -10.85 0.49 -11.78
N SER A 27 -11.27 0.07 -12.97
CA SER A 27 -10.40 -0.18 -14.13
C SER A 27 -9.21 -1.11 -13.86
N SER A 28 -9.32 -2.00 -12.88
CA SER A 28 -8.37 -3.06 -12.57
C SER A 28 -8.98 -4.42 -12.87
N ILE A 29 -8.13 -5.41 -13.10
CA ILE A 29 -8.57 -6.80 -13.21
C ILE A 29 -8.63 -7.40 -11.81
N ASP A 30 -9.81 -7.88 -11.42
CA ASP A 30 -10.03 -8.56 -10.15
C ASP A 30 -9.56 -10.02 -10.22
N THR A 31 -9.55 -10.71 -9.08
CA THR A 31 -9.07 -12.10 -8.93
C THR A 31 -9.83 -13.12 -9.76
N ASP A 32 -11.07 -12.82 -10.12
CA ASP A 32 -11.93 -13.62 -11.00
C ASP A 32 -11.75 -13.29 -12.50
N GLY A 33 -10.90 -12.31 -12.82
CA GLY A 33 -10.65 -11.84 -14.19
C GLY A 33 -11.62 -10.77 -14.69
N THR A 34 -12.58 -10.34 -13.86
CA THR A 34 -13.50 -9.26 -14.23
C THR A 34 -12.87 -7.89 -14.06
N VAL A 35 -13.40 -6.87 -14.75
CA VAL A 35 -12.96 -5.48 -14.56
C VAL A 35 -13.72 -4.88 -13.37
N THR A 36 -12.99 -4.44 -12.36
CA THR A 36 -13.54 -3.77 -11.18
C THR A 36 -14.31 -2.52 -11.58
N GLN A 37 -15.55 -2.41 -11.10
CA GLN A 37 -16.38 -1.23 -11.25
C GLN A 37 -16.36 -0.42 -9.96
N GLY A 38 -16.12 0.89 -10.10
CA GLY A 38 -16.02 1.79 -8.95
C GLY A 38 -17.36 2.12 -8.30
N GLY A 39 -17.32 3.06 -7.35
CA GLY A 39 -18.48 3.48 -6.56
C GLY A 39 -19.56 4.28 -7.31
N TYR A 40 -19.43 4.53 -8.61
CA TYR A 40 -20.48 5.15 -9.44
C TYR A 40 -21.57 4.15 -9.87
N SER A 41 -21.81 3.13 -9.04
CA SER A 41 -22.74 2.02 -9.26
C SER A 41 -23.73 1.96 -8.10
N ASN A 42 -24.95 1.45 -8.33
CA ASN A 42 -25.96 1.35 -7.27
C ASN A 42 -25.56 0.38 -6.16
N ILE A 43 -24.75 -0.63 -6.47
CA ILE A 43 -24.29 -1.68 -5.56
C ILE A 43 -22.79 -1.89 -5.79
N MET A 44 -22.04 -2.02 -4.71
CA MET A 44 -20.62 -2.36 -4.71
C MET A 44 -20.39 -3.54 -3.77
N VAL A 45 -19.65 -4.55 -4.24
CA VAL A 45 -19.21 -5.69 -3.43
C VAL A 45 -17.70 -5.59 -3.31
N ALA A 46 -17.20 -5.70 -2.08
CA ALA A 46 -15.77 -5.69 -1.77
C ALA A 46 -15.50 -6.69 -0.65
N ASP A 47 -14.26 -7.16 -0.56
CA ASP A 47 -13.86 -8.01 0.55
C ASP A 47 -13.79 -7.22 1.86
N GLU A 48 -14.21 -7.86 2.96
CA GLU A 48 -14.30 -7.25 4.29
C GLU A 48 -13.02 -6.56 4.76
N ARG A 49 -11.84 -7.04 4.34
CA ARG A 49 -10.55 -6.46 4.72
C ARG A 49 -10.34 -5.07 4.15
N PHE A 50 -11.02 -4.73 3.06
CA PHE A 50 -10.97 -3.42 2.40
C PHE A 50 -12.19 -2.55 2.72
N ILE A 51 -13.08 -3.01 3.61
CA ILE A 51 -14.24 -2.25 4.08
C ILE A 51 -13.89 -1.56 5.40
N VAL A 52 -14.04 -0.23 5.43
CA VAL A 52 -13.84 0.56 6.65
C VAL A 52 -15.17 0.70 7.39
N ARG A 53 -15.16 0.48 8.70
CA ARG A 53 -16.34 0.67 9.53
C ARG A 53 -16.63 2.16 9.73
N TRP A 54 -17.79 2.60 9.28
CA TRP A 54 -18.21 4.00 9.38
C TRP A 54 -18.77 4.33 10.77
N PRO A 55 -18.28 5.40 11.45
CA PRO A 55 -18.88 5.87 12.69
C PRO A 55 -20.26 6.50 12.43
N GLN A 56 -21.28 6.13 13.24
CA GLN A 56 -22.65 6.63 13.06
C GLN A 56 -22.78 8.15 13.30
N SER A 57 -21.86 8.75 14.07
CA SER A 57 -21.88 10.18 14.38
C SER A 57 -21.34 11.06 13.24
N PHE A 58 -20.82 10.48 12.16
CA PHE A 58 -20.18 11.22 11.09
C PHE A 58 -21.03 11.20 9.79
N PRO A 59 -21.31 12.35 9.18
CA PRO A 59 -22.17 12.42 8.02
C PRO A 59 -21.45 11.87 6.76
N LEU A 60 -22.13 10.99 6.02
CA LEU A 60 -21.53 10.21 4.93
C LEU A 60 -21.05 11.10 3.76
N ASP A 61 -21.79 12.16 3.45
CA ASP A 61 -21.51 13.13 2.38
C ASP A 61 -20.17 13.84 2.57
N ARG A 62 -19.84 14.24 3.80
CA ARG A 62 -18.57 14.90 4.12
C ARG A 62 -17.41 13.93 4.24
N GLY A 63 -17.73 12.67 4.49
CA GLY A 63 -16.76 11.67 4.85
C GLY A 63 -16.29 10.80 3.71
N ALA A 64 -17.12 10.61 2.68
CA ALA A 64 -16.73 9.87 1.47
C ALA A 64 -15.43 10.41 0.82
N PRO A 65 -15.18 11.73 0.72
CA PRO A 65 -13.91 12.25 0.18
C PRO A 65 -12.67 11.86 1.00
N LEU A 66 -12.81 11.66 2.31
CA LEU A 66 -11.69 11.31 3.21
C LEU A 66 -11.12 9.92 2.92
N LEU A 67 -11.92 9.03 2.34
CA LEU A 67 -11.48 7.67 1.99
C LEU A 67 -10.47 7.64 0.84
N CYS A 68 -10.32 8.75 0.10
CA CYS A 68 -9.38 8.88 -1.01
C CYS A 68 -8.35 10.00 -0.76
N ALA A 69 -8.81 11.19 -0.37
CA ALA A 69 -8.00 12.38 -0.21
C ALA A 69 -7.62 12.68 1.26
N GLY A 70 -7.79 11.71 2.16
CA GLY A 70 -7.36 11.83 3.55
C GLY A 70 -5.87 12.15 3.65
N PRO A 71 -5.41 12.65 4.82
CA PRO A 71 -3.99 12.89 5.03
C PRO A 71 -3.22 11.60 4.70
N PRO A 72 -2.08 11.68 3.99
CA PRO A 72 -1.29 10.50 3.67
C PRO A 72 -0.98 9.76 4.97
N LEU A 73 -1.31 8.47 5.00
CA LEU A 73 -0.90 7.59 6.07
C LEU A 73 0.63 7.53 6.01
N THR A 74 1.30 8.36 6.81
CA THR A 74 2.74 8.25 7.04
C THR A 74 2.98 6.92 7.74
N VAL A 75 3.31 5.91 6.94
CA VAL A 75 3.82 4.65 7.47
C VAL A 75 5.12 4.98 8.20
N PRO A 76 5.28 4.62 9.48
CA PRO A 76 6.59 4.73 10.11
C PRO A 76 7.53 3.86 9.27
N SER A 77 8.63 4.45 8.79
CA SER A 77 9.66 3.72 8.06
C SER A 77 9.94 2.44 8.84
N VAL A 78 9.56 1.29 8.28
CA VAL A 78 10.06 0.01 8.74
C VAL A 78 11.54 0.05 8.42
N THR A 79 12.34 0.55 9.36
CA THR A 79 13.77 0.33 9.36
C THR A 79 13.92 -1.17 9.51
N THR A 80 13.97 -1.88 8.38
CA THR A 80 14.68 -3.14 8.33
C THR A 80 16.08 -2.80 8.82
N ALA A 81 16.32 -3.03 10.10
CA ALA A 81 17.65 -3.18 10.67
C ALA A 81 18.23 -4.44 10.01
N SER A 82 18.61 -4.30 8.74
CA SER A 82 19.48 -5.23 8.07
C SER A 82 20.79 -5.08 8.80
N THR A 83 20.99 -5.93 9.80
CA THR A 83 22.29 -6.15 10.41
C THR A 83 23.13 -6.84 9.34
N SER A 84 23.58 -6.06 8.34
CA SER A 84 24.60 -6.53 7.42
C SER A 84 25.88 -6.64 8.22
N ARG A 85 26.26 -7.89 8.50
CA ARG A 85 27.57 -8.28 9.00
C ARG A 85 28.63 -7.39 8.35
N ALA A 86 29.37 -6.67 9.18
CA ALA A 86 30.62 -6.05 8.80
C ALA A 86 31.57 -7.16 8.35
N SER A 87 31.72 -7.33 7.03
CA SER A 87 32.85 -8.05 6.45
C SER A 87 33.87 -6.98 6.08
N THR A 88 34.84 -6.83 6.97
CA THR A 88 36.04 -6.03 6.79
C THR A 88 36.81 -6.55 5.58
N SER A 89 37.06 -5.69 4.59
CA SER A 89 38.20 -5.86 3.69
C SER A 89 38.79 -4.47 3.41
N VAL A 90 39.85 -4.18 4.16
CA VAL A 90 40.77 -3.07 3.91
C VAL A 90 41.55 -3.39 2.63
N SER A 91 41.55 -2.46 1.67
CA SER A 91 42.57 -2.42 0.62
C SER A 91 42.80 -0.97 0.14
N SER A 92 43.67 -0.29 0.88
CA SER A 92 44.77 0.58 0.40
C SER A 92 44.63 1.32 -0.95
N GLY A 93 44.39 2.64 -0.85
CA GLY A 93 45.11 3.76 -1.51
C GLY A 93 45.52 3.73 -2.99
N SER A 94 45.07 4.74 -3.76
CA SER A 94 45.96 5.72 -4.39
C SER A 94 45.21 6.87 -5.05
N ALA A 95 45.89 8.01 -5.09
CA ALA A 95 45.43 9.37 -5.41
C ALA A 95 45.40 9.70 -6.92
N ALA A 96 45.05 10.97 -7.18
CA ALA A 96 45.18 11.76 -8.43
C ALA A 96 44.00 11.65 -9.41
N SER A 97 43.53 12.70 -10.08
CA SER A 97 43.87 14.12 -10.06
C SER A 97 42.72 14.88 -10.72
N ALA A 98 42.58 16.16 -10.35
CA ALA A 98 41.75 17.13 -11.02
C ALA A 98 42.26 17.42 -12.45
N THR A 99 41.31 17.64 -13.35
CA THR A 99 41.35 18.65 -14.42
C THR A 99 39.91 19.06 -14.71
#